data_AF-A0ABD5N3Y4-F1
#
_entry.id   AF-A0ABD5N3Y4-F1
#
_cell.length_a   1.000
_cell.length_b   1.000
_cell.length_c   1.000
_cell.angle_alpha   90.00
_cell.angle_beta   90.00
_cell.angle_gamma   90.00
#
_symmetry.space_group_name_H-M   'P 1'
#
loop_
_entity.id
_entity.type
_entity.pdbx_description
1 polymer ?
#
loop_
_entity_poly.entity_id
_entity_poly.type
_entity_poly.pdbx_seq_one_letter_code
_entity_poly.pdbx_strand_id
1 'polypeptide(L)'
;MRSETEIRKFMERLDKLTGFIADFGDDDEFEKDEITYACDASDTLSWLLGEISTEAFEGEDYLRVAIMQQIAEEIEKRTGKKLQDYQ
;
A
#
# COMPACT_ATOMS: atom_id res chain seq x y z
N MET A 1 18.60 9.92 -0.35
CA MET A 1 18.08 8.58 -0.03
C MET A 1 18.06 8.44 1.48
N ARG A 2 16.99 7.93 2.08
CA ARG A 2 16.95 7.63 3.53
C ARG A 2 17.76 6.37 3.80
N SER A 3 18.32 6.25 4.99
CA SER A 3 19.02 5.03 5.42
C SER A 3 18.03 3.92 5.79
N GLU A 4 18.45 2.66 5.66
CA GLU A 4 17.64 1.50 6.10
C GLU A 4 17.22 1.63 7.58
N THR A 5 18.13 2.08 8.44
CA THR A 5 17.85 2.32 9.86
C THR A 5 16.75 3.37 10.09
N GLU A 6 16.74 4.45 9.30
CA GLU A 6 15.65 5.45 9.37
C GLU A 6 14.31 4.86 8.92
N ILE A 7 14.33 4.02 7.88
CA ILE A 7 13.15 3.36 7.34
C ILE A 7 12.56 2.38 8.36
N ARG A 8 13.39 1.52 8.96
CA ARG A 8 12.96 0.57 10.01
C ARG A 8 12.34 1.27 11.21
N LYS A 9 12.97 2.34 11.71
CA LYS A 9 12.43 3.12 12.83
C LYS A 9 11.08 3.77 12.50
N PHE A 10 10.89 4.17 11.25
CA PHE A 10 9.62 4.75 10.83
C PHE A 10 8.53 3.68 10.71
N MET A 11 8.84 2.52 10.13
CA MET A 11 7.95 1.36 10.05
C MET A 11 7.53 0.88 11.45
N GLU A 12 8.47 0.66 12.36
CA GLU A 12 8.18 0.28 13.76
C GLU A 12 7.23 1.27 14.46
N ARG A 13 7.34 2.56 14.13
CA ARG A 13 6.44 3.58 14.66
C ARG A 13 5.04 3.49 14.06
N LEU A 14 4.92 3.21 12.76
CA LEU A 14 3.63 3.01 12.10
C LEU A 14 2.94 1.76 12.66
N ASP A 15 3.63 0.62 12.69
CA ASP A 15 3.09 -0.64 13.21
C ASP A 15 2.58 -0.52 14.65
N LYS A 16 3.31 0.23 15.48
CA LYS A 16 2.88 0.49 16.85
C LYS A 16 1.58 1.29 16.91
N LEU A 17 1.42 2.29 16.05
CA LEU A 17 0.24 3.16 16.04
C LEU A 17 -0.96 2.42 15.45
N THR A 18 -0.79 1.78 14.29
CA THR A 18 -1.84 1.02 13.62
C THR A 18 -2.27 -0.18 14.46
N GLY A 19 -1.32 -0.91 15.07
CA GLY A 19 -1.61 -2.00 16.00
C GLY A 19 -2.38 -1.54 17.23
N PHE A 20 -2.02 -0.41 17.84
CA PHE A 20 -2.77 0.14 18.97
C PHE A 20 -4.22 0.50 18.58
N ILE A 21 -4.42 1.05 17.40
CA ILE A 21 -5.76 1.42 16.91
C ILE A 21 -6.56 0.17 16.55
N ALA A 22 -5.92 -0.86 15.97
CA ALA A 22 -6.57 -2.14 15.72
C ALA A 22 -7.00 -2.86 17.02
N ASP A 23 -6.20 -2.75 18.08
CA ASP A 23 -6.48 -3.40 19.37
C ASP A 23 -7.55 -2.67 20.20
N PHE A 24 -7.62 -1.33 20.11
CA PHE A 24 -8.41 -0.51 21.04
C PHE A 24 -9.35 0.51 20.39
N GLY A 25 -9.21 0.78 19.10
CA GLY A 25 -10.11 1.65 18.35
C GLY A 25 -11.44 0.95 18.04
N ASP A 26 -12.43 1.75 17.67
CA ASP A 26 -13.67 1.25 17.09
C ASP A 26 -13.62 1.21 15.55
N ASP A 27 -14.68 0.67 14.95
CA ASP A 27 -14.80 0.56 13.50
C ASP A 27 -14.74 1.95 12.83
N ASP A 28 -15.31 2.99 13.46
CA ASP A 28 -15.31 4.36 12.92
C ASP A 28 -13.89 4.95 12.86
N GLU A 29 -12.99 4.52 13.74
CA GLU A 29 -11.59 4.92 13.76
C GLU A 29 -10.72 4.11 12.81
N PHE A 30 -11.03 2.82 12.65
CA PHE A 30 -10.32 1.94 11.73
C PHE A 30 -10.63 2.25 10.26
N GLU A 31 -11.85 2.70 9.96
CA GLU A 31 -12.28 3.10 8.60
C GLU A 31 -11.74 4.47 8.16
N LYS A 32 -11.00 5.18 9.01
CA LYS A 32 -10.40 6.47 8.64
C LYS A 32 -9.33 6.29 7.58
N ASP A 33 -9.35 7.18 6.59
CA ASP A 33 -8.35 7.24 5.53
C ASP A 33 -6.93 7.27 6.09
N GLU A 34 -6.69 7.95 7.22
CA GLU A 34 -5.37 8.01 7.86
C GLU A 34 -4.84 6.65 8.31
N ILE A 35 -5.71 5.73 8.75
CA ILE A 35 -5.32 4.38 9.18
C ILE A 35 -5.02 3.53 7.96
N THR A 36 -5.89 3.59 6.95
CA THR A 36 -5.66 2.92 5.67
C THR A 36 -4.32 3.35 5.07
N TYR A 37 -4.05 4.65 4.98
CA TYR A 37 -2.77 5.16 4.48
C TYR A 37 -1.57 4.74 5.33
N ALA A 38 -1.72 4.65 6.65
CA ALA A 38 -0.64 4.21 7.53
C ALA A 38 -0.32 2.73 7.34
N CYS A 39 -1.34 1.87 7.14
CA CYS A 39 -1.18 0.46 6.83
C CYS A 39 -0.51 0.27 5.47
N ASP A 40 -1.02 0.92 4.40
CA ASP A 40 -0.44 0.88 3.05
C ASP A 40 1.04 1.32 3.05
N ALA A 41 1.35 2.36 3.83
CA ALA A 41 2.72 2.84 4.00
C ALA A 41 3.59 1.81 4.73
N SER A 42 3.08 1.14 5.76
CA SER A 42 3.83 0.10 6.47
C SER A 42 4.17 -1.07 5.54
N ASP A 43 3.18 -1.56 4.79
CA ASP A 43 3.36 -2.66 3.84
C ASP A 43 4.41 -2.33 2.77
N THR A 44 4.38 -1.09 2.26
CA THR A 44 5.39 -0.60 1.32
C THR A 44 6.80 -0.59 1.93
N LEU A 45 6.93 -0.20 3.21
CA LEU A 45 8.21 -0.19 3.90
C LEU A 45 8.70 -1.61 4.17
N SER A 46 7.82 -2.53 4.55
CA SER A 46 8.14 -3.96 4.71
C SER A 46 8.63 -4.56 3.39
N TRP A 47 8.00 -4.23 2.26
CA TRP A 47 8.53 -4.61 0.94
C TRP A 47 9.92 -4.01 0.66
N LEU A 48 10.12 -2.70 0.89
CA LEU A 48 11.41 -2.03 0.69
C LEU A 48 12.54 -2.62 1.56
N LEU A 49 12.20 -3.09 2.76
CA LEU A 49 13.12 -3.71 3.71
C LEU A 49 13.36 -5.21 3.44
N GLY A 50 12.68 -5.78 2.44
CA GLY A 50 12.80 -7.18 2.05
C GLY A 50 12.06 -8.16 2.97
N GLU A 51 11.10 -7.67 3.75
CA GLU A 51 10.27 -8.49 4.66
C GLU A 51 9.09 -9.14 3.93
N ILE A 52 8.64 -8.53 2.83
CA ILE A 52 7.61 -9.03 1.92
C ILE A 52 8.24 -9.19 0.53
N SER A 53 7.97 -10.31 -0.15
CA SER A 53 8.44 -10.50 -1.53
C SER A 53 7.69 -9.58 -2.49
N THR A 54 8.29 -9.25 -3.64
CA THR A 54 7.59 -8.48 -4.67
C THR A 54 6.33 -9.20 -5.15
N GLU A 55 6.34 -10.53 -5.29
CA GLU A 55 5.12 -11.24 -5.72
C GLU A 55 3.99 -11.13 -4.70
N ALA A 56 4.31 -11.18 -3.41
CA ALA A 56 3.32 -10.97 -2.36
C ALA A 56 2.81 -9.53 -2.38
N PHE A 57 3.71 -8.54 -2.44
CA PHE A 57 3.37 -7.12 -2.44
C PHE A 57 2.54 -6.67 -3.65
N GLU A 58 2.76 -7.27 -4.83
CA GLU A 58 1.94 -7.01 -6.02
C GLU A 58 0.60 -7.76 -6.01
N GLY A 59 0.45 -8.72 -5.10
CA GLY A 59 -0.68 -9.63 -4.95
C GLY A 59 -1.95 -8.98 -4.39
N GLU A 60 -2.96 -9.83 -4.17
CA GLU A 60 -4.31 -9.39 -3.79
C GLU A 60 -4.41 -8.80 -2.38
N ASP A 61 -3.43 -9.10 -1.53
CA ASP A 61 -3.40 -8.67 -0.13
C ASP A 61 -2.84 -7.26 0.07
N TYR A 62 -2.17 -6.70 -0.96
CA TYR A 62 -1.47 -5.42 -0.88
C TYR A 62 -1.84 -4.52 -2.07
N LEU A 63 -0.97 -4.36 -3.07
CA LEU A 63 -1.19 -3.40 -4.16
C LEU A 63 -2.27 -3.81 -5.16
N ARG A 64 -2.61 -5.10 -5.27
CA ARG A 64 -3.62 -5.62 -6.19
C ARG A 64 -3.36 -5.18 -7.64
N VAL A 65 -2.11 -5.30 -8.10
CA VAL A 65 -1.65 -4.78 -9.40
C VAL A 65 -2.50 -5.32 -10.57
N ALA A 66 -2.94 -6.57 -10.49
CA ALA A 66 -3.83 -7.17 -11.48
C ALA A 66 -5.16 -6.41 -11.65
N ILE A 67 -5.73 -5.88 -10.56
CA ILE A 67 -6.98 -5.10 -10.62
C ILE A 67 -6.71 -3.72 -11.21
N MET A 68 -5.59 -3.08 -10.85
CA MET A 68 -5.20 -1.82 -11.48
C MET A 68 -5.02 -1.97 -12.99
N GLN A 69 -4.44 -3.09 -13.44
CA GLN A 69 -4.30 -3.41 -14.85
C GLN A 69 -5.67 -3.56 -15.54
N GLN A 70 -6.63 -4.24 -14.90
CA GLN A 70 -7.99 -4.36 -15.42
C GLN A 70 -8.69 -2.99 -15.54
N ILE A 71 -8.57 -2.14 -14.52
CA ILE A 71 -9.11 -0.77 -14.55
C ILE A 71 -8.51 0.03 -15.71
N ALA A 72 -7.19 -0.09 -15.93
CA ALA A 72 -6.53 0.57 -17.04
C ALA A 72 -7.10 0.10 -18.40
N GLU A 73 -7.29 -1.20 -18.60
CA GLU A 73 -7.90 -1.75 -19.82
C GLU A 73 -9.33 -1.22 -20.06
N GLU A 74 -10.13 -1.07 -19.01
CA GLU A 74 -11.48 -0.48 -19.12
C GLU A 74 -11.42 0.99 -19.53
N ILE A 75 -10.47 1.76 -18.99
CA ILE A 75 -10.22 3.14 -19.39
C ILE A 75 -9.79 3.20 -20.86
N GLU A 76 -8.92 2.30 -21.32
CA GLU A 76 -8.52 2.24 -22.72
C GLU A 76 -9.71 2.00 -23.63
N LYS A 77 -10.56 1.00 -23.30
CA LYS A 77 -11.78 0.68 -24.07
C LYS A 77 -12.73 1.87 -24.14
N ARG A 78 -12.92 2.58 -23.02
CA ARG A 78 -13.84 3.72 -22.93
C ARG A 78 -13.34 4.96 -23.66
N THR A 79 -12.03 5.22 -23.62
CA THR A 79 -11.46 6.51 -24.07
C THR A 79 -10.71 6.44 -25.39
N GLY A 80 -10.34 5.24 -25.84
CA GLY A 80 -9.45 5.03 -26.99
C GLY A 80 -7.99 5.42 -26.73
N LYS A 81 -7.65 5.92 -25.53
CA LYS A 81 -6.27 6.22 -25.12
C LYS A 81 -5.58 4.94 -24.65
N LYS A 82 -4.31 4.75 -24.96
CA LYS A 82 -3.53 3.58 -24.53
C LYS A 82 -2.64 3.91 -23.34
N LEU A 83 -2.58 3.01 -22.36
CA LEU A 83 -1.72 3.12 -21.19
C LEU A 83 -0.25 3.22 -21.61
N GLN A 84 0.15 2.47 -22.63
CA GLN A 84 1.52 2.51 -23.18
C GLN A 84 1.92 3.88 -23.74
N ASP A 85 0.94 4.73 -24.08
CA ASP A 85 1.16 6.07 -24.63
C ASP A 85 1.08 7.16 -23.52
N TYR A 86 0.89 6.77 -22.25
CA TYR A 86 0.81 7.68 -21.10
C TYR A 86 2.20 8.08 -20.61
N GLN A 87 2.44 9.39 -20.46
CA GLN A 87 3.69 9.99 -19.92
C GLN A 87 3.42 10.77 -18.65
#